data_AF-A0A1I1T1U1-F1
#
_entry.id   AF-A0A1I1T1U1-F1
#
_cell.length_a   1.000
_cell.length_b   1.000
_cell.length_c   1.000
_cell.angle_alpha   90.00
_cell.angle_beta   90.00
_cell.angle_gamma   90.00
#
_symmetry.space_group_name_H-M   'P 1'
#
loop_
_entity.id
_entity.type
_entity.pdbx_description
1 polymer ?
#
loop_
_entity_poly.entity_id
_entity_poly.type
_entity_poly.pdbx_seq_one_letter_code
_entity_poly.pdbx_strand_id
1 'polypeptide(L)'
;MDIMTIYLAFFEAHVDPLFRKDTNKTIGDTLIALAYPNLIIIGPPPQFADLIIDVNKEGLVIEPDKYPLYQFLEENPEFCESMILRHAGLREIFEEWMKK
;
A
#
# COMPACT_ATOMS: atom_id res chain seq x y z
N MET A 1 6.03 -12.66 -15.50
CA MET A 1 5.37 -12.24 -14.25
C MET A 1 4.22 -11.35 -14.66
N ASP A 2 3.00 -11.66 -14.21
CA ASP A 2 1.83 -10.86 -14.50
C ASP A 2 2.03 -9.44 -13.90
N ILE A 3 1.59 -8.40 -14.60
CA ILE A 3 1.76 -7.01 -14.15
C ILE A 3 1.04 -6.79 -12.81
N MET A 4 -0.10 -7.45 -12.58
CA MET A 4 -0.77 -7.39 -11.26
C MET A 4 0.08 -8.03 -10.16
N THR A 5 0.88 -9.05 -10.49
CA THR A 5 1.74 -9.73 -9.51
C THR A 5 3.01 -8.95 -9.18
N ILE A 6 3.52 -8.09 -10.07
CA ILE A 6 4.74 -7.31 -9.77
C ILE A 6 4.47 -6.24 -8.71
N TYR A 7 3.30 -5.59 -8.74
CA TYR A 7 2.97 -4.55 -7.76
C TYR A 7 2.80 -5.15 -6.36
N LEU A 8 2.11 -6.30 -6.24
CA LEU A 8 2.03 -7.01 -4.95
C LEU A 8 3.40 -7.49 -4.47
N ALA A 9 4.24 -8.02 -5.38
CA ALA A 9 5.60 -8.44 -5.06
C ALA A 9 6.48 -7.29 -4.53
N PHE A 10 6.28 -6.07 -5.02
CA PHE A 10 6.93 -4.90 -4.44
C PHE A 10 6.56 -4.70 -2.98
N PHE A 11 5.27 -4.77 -2.63
CA PHE A 11 4.84 -4.68 -1.23
C PHE A 11 5.37 -5.83 -0.39
N GLU A 12 5.34 -7.06 -0.91
CA GLU A 12 5.90 -8.23 -0.22
C GLU A 12 7.39 -8.07 0.08
N ALA A 13 8.17 -7.54 -0.86
CA ALA A 13 9.59 -7.31 -0.68
C ALA A 13 9.91 -6.26 0.41
N HIS A 14 8.98 -5.37 0.72
CA HIS A 14 9.15 -4.29 1.71
C HIS A 14 8.42 -4.56 3.03
N VAL A 15 7.53 -5.55 3.08
CA VAL A 15 6.80 -5.96 4.30
C VAL A 15 7.58 -7.07 5.01
N ASP A 16 8.33 -6.67 6.04
CA ASP A 16 8.93 -7.59 7.00
C ASP A 16 7.83 -8.50 7.61
N PRO A 17 8.02 -9.85 7.59
CA PRO A 17 7.06 -10.82 8.12
C PRO A 17 6.56 -10.53 9.54
N LEU A 18 7.37 -9.91 10.40
CA LEU A 18 7.01 -9.55 11.77
C LEU A 18 5.86 -8.53 11.84
N PHE A 19 5.70 -7.70 10.82
CA PHE A 19 4.72 -6.60 10.75
C PHE A 19 3.57 -6.90 9.78
N ARG A 20 3.43 -8.13 9.30
CA ARG A 20 2.33 -8.53 8.40
C ARG A 20 0.93 -8.39 9.03
N LYS A 21 0.85 -8.26 10.36
CA LYS A 21 -0.39 -8.07 11.11
C LYS A 21 -0.74 -6.59 11.33
N ASP A 22 0.17 -5.69 10.98
CA ASP A 22 -0.06 -4.26 11.19
C ASP A 22 -1.04 -3.72 10.15
N THR A 23 -1.79 -2.69 10.54
CA THR A 23 -2.72 -1.98 9.66
C THR A 23 -2.04 -0.88 8.85
N ASN A 24 -0.73 -0.68 9.05
CA ASN A 24 0.07 0.29 8.33
C ASN A 24 1.47 -0.26 8.03
N LYS A 25 2.17 0.42 7.13
CA LYS A 25 3.56 0.15 6.80
C LYS A 25 4.23 1.42 6.32
N THR A 26 5.51 1.56 6.63
CA THR A 26 6.37 2.58 6.02
C THR A 26 7.27 1.93 4.97
N ILE A 27 7.33 2.50 3.77
CA ILE A 27 8.25 2.13 2.68
C ILE A 27 9.06 3.37 2.29
N GLY A 28 10.38 3.32 2.48
CA GLY A 28 11.20 4.53 2.46
C GLY A 28 10.72 5.49 3.54
N ASP A 29 10.36 6.72 3.16
CA ASP A 29 9.74 7.71 4.06
C ASP A 29 8.23 7.89 3.80
N THR A 30 7.61 6.96 3.05
CA THR A 30 6.16 6.99 2.77
C THR A 30 5.42 6.05 3.71
N LEU A 31 4.50 6.60 4.51
CA LEU A 31 3.56 5.83 5.32
C LEU A 31 2.35 5.42 4.48
N ILE A 32 1.92 4.18 4.63
CA ILE A 32 0.72 3.61 4.04
C ILE A 32 -0.12 3.04 5.18
N ALA A 33 -1.36 3.46 5.31
CA ALA A 33 -2.27 2.99 6.34
C ALA A 33 -3.62 2.59 5.76
N LEU A 34 -4.12 1.42 6.17
CA LEU A 34 -5.49 1.00 5.92
C LEU A 34 -6.39 1.53 7.03
N ALA A 35 -7.12 2.60 6.73
CA ALA A 35 -8.18 3.15 7.56
C ALA A 35 -9.51 2.94 6.83
N TYR A 36 -9.96 1.67 6.77
CA TYR A 36 -11.11 1.26 5.94
C TYR A 36 -12.33 2.19 6.13
N PRO A 37 -12.95 2.68 5.03
CA PRO A 37 -12.75 2.26 3.64
C PRO A 37 -11.64 2.99 2.88
N ASN A 38 -10.67 3.60 3.54
CA ASN A 38 -9.62 4.37 2.88
C ASN A 38 -8.24 3.71 3.01
N LEU A 39 -7.48 3.72 1.92
CA LEU A 39 -6.02 3.66 1.98
C LEU A 39 -5.48 5.09 2.03
N ILE A 40 -4.71 5.39 3.06
CA ILE A 40 -4.09 6.70 3.27
C ILE A 40 -2.59 6.53 3.04
N ILE A 41 -2.04 7.29 2.09
CA ILE A 41 -0.63 7.29 1.75
C ILE A 41 -0.10 8.69 2.04
N ILE A 42 0.88 8.77 2.93
CA ILE A 42 1.47 10.02 3.41
C ILE A 42 2.95 10.01 3.05
N GLY A 43 3.33 10.87 2.11
CA GLY A 43 4.73 11.07 1.74
C GLY A 43 5.56 11.79 2.82
N PRO A 44 6.88 11.94 2.63
CA PRO A 44 7.75 12.57 3.60
C PRO A 44 7.42 14.05 3.88
N PRO A 45 7.75 14.56 5.08
CA PRO A 45 7.78 15.99 5.34
C PRO A 45 8.78 16.71 4.42
N PRO A 46 8.59 18.01 4.10
CA PRO A 46 7.53 18.90 4.60
C PRO A 46 6.27 18.97 3.72
N GLN A 47 6.29 18.30 2.56
CA GLN A 47 5.28 18.49 1.52
C GLN A 47 4.08 17.53 1.65
N PHE A 48 4.20 16.45 2.46
CA PHE A 48 3.15 15.46 2.76
C PHE A 48 2.20 15.27 1.57
N ALA A 49 2.68 14.53 0.56
CA ALA A 49 1.84 14.19 -0.59
C ALA A 49 0.79 13.17 -0.14
N ASP A 50 -0.33 13.67 0.38
CA ASP A 50 -1.40 12.85 0.92
C ASP A 50 -2.27 12.33 -0.23
N LEU A 51 -2.17 11.03 -0.51
CA LEU A 51 -3.07 10.33 -1.41
C LEU A 51 -4.06 9.50 -0.59
N ILE A 52 -5.35 9.75 -0.82
CA ILE A 52 -6.43 8.93 -0.26
C ILE A 52 -7.08 8.15 -1.41
N ILE A 53 -7.18 6.83 -1.23
CA ILE A 53 -7.85 5.94 -2.17
C ILE A 53 -9.04 5.32 -1.45
N ASP A 54 -10.24 5.56 -1.97
CA ASP A 54 -11.44 4.85 -1.54
C ASP A 54 -11.35 3.40 -2.03
N VAL A 55 -11.41 2.48 -1.07
CA VAL A 55 -11.34 1.04 -1.27
C VAL A 55 -12.61 0.33 -0.81
N ASN A 56 -13.71 1.07 -0.62
CA ASN A 56 -14.99 0.49 -0.26
C ASN A 56 -15.42 -0.58 -1.28
N LYS A 57 -15.79 -1.76 -0.79
CA LYS A 57 -16.39 -2.83 -1.60
C LYS A 57 -17.75 -3.20 -1.02
N GLU A 58 -18.73 -3.37 -1.91
CA GLU A 58 -20.07 -3.82 -1.50
C GLU A 58 -19.98 -5.18 -0.80
N GLY A 59 -20.59 -5.28 0.38
CA GLY A 59 -20.57 -6.50 1.19
C GLY A 59 -19.31 -6.74 2.02
N LEU A 60 -18.28 -5.90 1.90
CA LEU A 60 -17.08 -5.96 2.74
C LEU A 60 -17.24 -5.04 3.96
N VAL A 61 -17.27 -5.63 5.16
CA VAL A 61 -17.29 -4.91 6.43
C VAL A 61 -16.01 -5.22 7.18
N ILE A 62 -15.11 -4.24 7.21
CA ILE A 62 -13.87 -4.32 7.95
C ILE A 62 -13.99 -3.46 9.21
N GLU A 63 -13.71 -4.05 10.37
CA GLU A 63 -13.57 -3.30 11.60
C GLU A 63 -12.25 -2.50 11.56
N PRO A 64 -12.27 -1.20 11.90
CA PRO A 64 -11.05 -0.40 12.00
C PRO A 64 -10.00 -1.06 12.88
N ASP A 65 -8.73 -0.93 12.50
CA ASP A 65 -7.56 -1.45 13.23
C ASP A 65 -7.47 -2.97 13.42
N LYS A 66 -8.41 -3.75 12.86
CA LYS A 66 -8.39 -5.22 12.97
C LYS A 66 -8.04 -5.95 11.68
N TYR A 67 -7.86 -5.21 10.59
CA TYR A 67 -7.56 -5.78 9.29
C TYR A 67 -6.15 -5.42 8.85
N PRO A 68 -5.24 -6.40 8.76
CA PRO A 68 -3.88 -6.14 8.36
C PRO A 68 -3.81 -5.57 6.94
N LEU A 69 -2.95 -4.56 6.75
CA LEU A 69 -2.74 -3.93 5.45
C LEU A 69 -2.28 -4.97 4.42
N TYR A 70 -1.33 -5.82 4.79
CA TYR A 70 -0.77 -6.80 3.85
C TYR A 70 -1.82 -7.82 3.38
N GLN A 71 -2.64 -8.33 4.31
CA GLN A 71 -3.75 -9.22 3.97
C GLN A 71 -4.72 -8.55 2.99
N PHE A 72 -5.08 -7.28 3.23
CA PHE A 72 -5.92 -6.52 2.32
C PHE A 72 -5.33 -6.41 0.92
N LEU A 73 -4.03 -6.14 0.80
CA LEU A 73 -3.35 -5.99 -0.49
C LEU A 73 -3.23 -7.32 -1.26
N GLU A 74 -3.05 -8.43 -0.55
CA GLU A 74 -3.03 -9.78 -1.14
C GLU A 74 -4.38 -10.16 -1.74
N GLU A 75 -5.47 -9.85 -1.04
CA GLU A 75 -6.84 -10.13 -1.48
C GLU A 75 -7.34 -9.13 -2.54
N ASN A 76 -6.74 -7.94 -2.61
CA ASN A 76 -7.17 -6.84 -3.48
C ASN A 76 -5.96 -6.19 -4.20
N PRO A 77 -5.23 -6.96 -5.04
CA PRO A 77 -3.97 -6.52 -5.65
C PRO A 77 -4.11 -5.32 -6.59
N GLU A 78 -5.30 -5.02 -7.09
CA GLU A 78 -5.57 -3.83 -7.92
C GLU A 78 -5.24 -2.51 -7.19
N PHE A 79 -5.33 -2.48 -5.86
CA PHE A 79 -4.98 -1.30 -5.08
C PHE A 79 -3.47 -1.11 -4.97
N CYS A 80 -2.66 -2.17 -5.12
CA CYS A 80 -1.21 -2.07 -5.17
C CYS A 80 -0.75 -1.20 -6.34
N GLU A 81 -1.28 -1.48 -7.54
CA GLU A 81 -1.02 -0.69 -8.74
C GLU A 81 -1.46 0.76 -8.55
N SER A 82 -2.70 0.96 -8.08
CA SER A 82 -3.28 2.30 -7.87
C SER A 82 -2.43 3.17 -6.96
N MET A 83 -1.93 2.61 -5.84
CA MET A 83 -1.04 3.34 -4.93
C MET A 83 0.27 3.74 -5.60
N ILE A 84 0.94 2.79 -6.26
CA ILE A 84 2.26 3.01 -6.87
C ILE A 84 2.16 4.03 -8.00
N LEU A 85 1.16 3.93 -8.88
CA LEU A 85 1.06 4.82 -10.03
C LEU A 85 0.61 6.24 -9.68
N ARG A 86 -0.12 6.42 -8.57
CA ARG A 86 -0.73 7.71 -8.18
C ARG A 86 0.08 8.47 -7.12
N HIS A 87 0.95 7.81 -6.36
CA HIS A 87 1.81 8.47 -5.39
C HIS A 87 3.25 8.54 -5.92
N ALA A 88 3.71 9.74 -6.25
CA ALA A 88 5.02 9.97 -6.87
C ALA A 88 6.18 9.32 -6.09
N GLY A 89 6.21 9.47 -4.76
CA GLY A 89 7.27 8.88 -3.95
C GLY A 89 7.26 7.34 -3.94
N LEU A 90 6.08 6.70 -4.04
CA LEU A 90 6.01 5.23 -4.14
C LEU A 90 6.42 4.77 -5.53
N ARG A 91 6.03 5.54 -6.56
CA ARG A 91 6.43 5.28 -7.93
C ARG A 91 7.94 5.29 -8.10
N GLU A 92 8.61 6.30 -7.55
CA GLU A 92 10.07 6.42 -7.61
C GLU A 92 10.75 5.22 -6.95
N ILE A 93 10.34 4.86 -5.72
CA ILE A 93 10.89 3.69 -5.01
C ILE A 93 10.62 2.39 -5.78
N PHE A 94 9.44 2.24 -6.39
CA PHE A 94 9.10 1.09 -7.22
C PHE A 94 9.98 1.00 -8.47
N GLU A 95 10.16 2.10 -9.20
CA GLU A 95 10.99 2.16 -10.40
C GLU A 95 12.47 1.88 -10.08
N GLU A 96 12.96 2.28 -8.91
CA GLU A 96 14.30 1.90 -8.42
C GLU A 96 14.39 0.42 -8.06
N TRP A 97 13.38 -0.13 -7.40
CA TRP A 97 13.31 -1.55 -7.07
C TRP A 97 13.30 -2.43 -8.31
N MET A 98 12.58 -2.04 -9.36
CA MET A 98 12.50 -2.75 -10.65
C MET A 98 13.83 -2.79 -11.43
N LYS A 99 14.78 -1.90 -11.13
CA LYS A 99 16.10 -1.84 -11.78
C LYS A 99 17.15 -2.74 -11.10
N LYS A 100 16.83 -3.27 -9.91
CA LYS A 100 17.70 -4.18 -9.15
C LYS A 100 17.49 -5.62 -9.60
#